data_AF-A0A5B8K7L4-F1
#
_entry.id   AF-A0A5B8K7L4-F1
#
_cell.length_a   1.000
_cell.length_b   1.000
_cell.length_c   1.000
_cell.angle_alpha   90.00
_cell.angle_beta   90.00
_cell.angle_gamma   90.00
#
_symmetry.space_group_name_H-M   'P 1'
#
loop_
_entity.id
_entity.type
_entity.pdbx_description
1 polymer ?
#
loop_
_entity_poly.entity_id
_entity_poly.type
_entity_poly.pdbx_seq_one_letter_code
_entity_poly.pdbx_strand_id
1 'polypeptide(L)'
;MIKQVWSLTREAKKNWGKIESVSYDYNGNIITPYPYSLNNNRPLVVFYAGENVYYLTCRSFKVNRSIKENEVLLKNINTNNYSLVETNNVHIMNKDEFFSIYDKNEISSLNDFTIDELKTLLTEIRENLDKGTLAIQKLTVDENWNIKHSKLTNKVEAFRFLTHMDILLNNILLGFTDEYFKKYIANWDDEQWLIDYHDGYLSYRTIENWSLNECKEYLEIRDFEKRTVNTNEHRLYWFSPWDYENEQAKYKKKLEKQLQKEKEQNKNKEDDLALSM
;
A
#
# COMPACT_ATOMS: atom_id res chain seq x y z
N MET A 1 5.90 8.89 -7.21
CA MET A 1 6.95 9.89 -6.93
C MET A 1 7.14 10.16 -5.42
N ILE A 2 8.31 9.77 -4.89
CA ILE A 2 8.66 9.72 -3.46
C ILE A 2 8.85 11.14 -2.87
N LYS A 3 7.79 11.71 -2.28
CA LYS A 3 7.68 13.15 -1.92
C LYS A 3 7.47 13.40 -0.40
N GLN A 4 8.50 13.64 0.39
CA GLN A 4 8.54 13.96 1.83
C GLN A 4 9.03 15.41 2.08
N VAL A 5 8.24 16.46 2.26
CA VAL A 5 7.17 16.76 3.23
C VAL A 5 6.17 17.64 2.49
N TRP A 6 4.88 17.32 2.58
CA TRP A 6 3.84 18.04 1.84
C TRP A 6 3.28 19.18 2.67
N SER A 7 3.41 20.43 2.26
CA SER A 7 2.76 21.51 3.00
C SER A 7 1.24 21.35 2.95
N LEU A 8 0.59 21.58 4.08
CA LEU A 8 -0.87 21.56 4.17
C LEU A 8 -1.46 22.69 3.33
N THR A 9 -2.54 22.41 2.62
CA THR A 9 -3.34 23.46 1.96
C THR A 9 -3.84 24.47 3.01
N ARG A 10 -4.23 25.67 2.56
CA ARG A 10 -4.83 26.67 3.46
C ARG A 10 -6.09 26.13 4.15
N GLU A 11 -6.85 25.28 3.46
CA GLU A 11 -8.08 24.70 3.99
C GLU A 11 -7.79 23.59 5.00
N ALA A 12 -6.83 22.72 4.70
CA ALA A 12 -6.32 21.73 5.64
C ALA A 12 -5.76 22.39 6.90
N LYS A 13 -4.99 23.49 6.79
CA LYS A 13 -4.49 24.26 7.96
C LYS A 13 -5.62 24.74 8.88
N LYS A 14 -6.76 25.18 8.32
CA LYS A 14 -7.92 25.61 9.12
C LYS A 14 -8.61 24.45 9.83
N ASN A 15 -8.63 23.28 9.21
CA ASN A 15 -9.28 22.08 9.74
C ASN A 15 -8.32 21.12 10.44
N TRP A 16 -7.04 21.42 10.52
CA TRP A 16 -6.02 20.48 11.02
C TRP A 16 -6.23 20.08 12.47
N GLY A 17 -6.78 20.98 13.31
CA GLY A 17 -7.19 20.63 14.68
C GLY A 17 -8.30 19.59 14.78
N LYS A 18 -8.96 19.25 13.66
CA LYS A 18 -9.96 18.18 13.54
C LYS A 18 -9.38 16.89 12.92
N ILE A 19 -8.27 17.00 12.17
CA ILE A 19 -7.60 15.85 11.58
C ILE A 19 -6.76 15.18 12.68
N GLU A 20 -7.25 14.05 13.21
CA GLU A 20 -6.52 13.29 14.23
C GLU A 20 -5.22 12.68 13.68
N SER A 21 -5.26 12.08 12.49
CA SER A 21 -4.09 11.52 11.81
C SER A 21 -4.33 11.20 10.34
N VAL A 22 -3.27 11.30 9.55
CA VAL A 22 -3.11 10.83 8.16
C VAL A 22 -2.22 9.58 8.10
N SER A 23 -1.85 9.04 9.26
CA SER A 23 -0.86 7.97 9.39
C SER A 23 -1.37 6.93 10.37
N TYR A 24 -1.54 5.72 9.86
CA TYR A 24 -2.02 4.57 10.62
C TYR A 24 -0.96 3.48 10.61
N ASP A 25 -0.89 2.71 11.68
CA ASP A 25 -0.03 1.54 11.75
C ASP A 25 -0.65 0.39 10.95
N TYR A 26 0.09 -0.72 10.81
CA TYR A 26 -0.39 -1.94 10.14
C TYR A 26 -1.76 -2.44 10.63
N ASN A 27 -2.12 -2.19 11.90
CA ASN A 27 -3.39 -2.64 12.48
C ASN A 27 -4.54 -1.64 12.25
N GLY A 28 -4.24 -0.45 11.71
CA GLY A 28 -5.18 0.65 11.54
C GLY A 28 -5.29 1.55 12.77
N ASN A 29 -4.35 1.47 13.72
CA ASN A 29 -4.30 2.40 14.85
C ASN A 29 -3.60 3.70 14.43
N ILE A 30 -4.06 4.81 14.99
CA ILE A 30 -3.43 6.12 14.77
C ILE A 30 -1.97 6.08 15.24
N ILE A 31 -1.04 6.42 14.35
CA ILE A 31 0.35 6.69 14.75
C ILE A 31 0.38 8.08 15.37
N THR A 32 0.23 8.13 16.69
CA THR A 32 0.01 9.36 17.45
C THR A 32 1.02 10.47 17.11
N PRO A 33 0.54 11.72 17.00
CA PRO A 33 1.38 12.89 17.01
C PRO A 33 2.31 12.95 18.21
N TYR A 34 3.45 13.63 18.05
CA TYR A 34 4.18 14.10 19.22
C TYR A 34 3.25 15.00 20.05
N PRO A 35 3.18 14.83 21.39
CA PRO A 35 2.17 15.46 22.25
C PRO A 35 2.19 17.01 22.32
N TYR A 36 3.06 17.67 21.54
CA TYR A 36 3.25 19.13 21.54
C TYR A 36 3.31 19.76 20.15
N SER A 37 2.99 19.03 19.07
CA SER A 37 2.91 19.61 17.74
C SER A 37 1.46 19.67 17.26
N LEU A 38 0.91 20.88 17.18
CA LEU A 38 -0.33 21.14 16.46
C LEU A 38 -0.20 20.83 14.97
N ASN A 39 1.01 20.58 14.44
CA ASN A 39 1.27 20.23 13.03
C ASN A 39 2.05 18.92 12.97
N ASN A 40 1.37 17.77 12.97
CA ASN A 40 2.03 16.47 12.82
C ASN A 40 2.04 16.04 11.36
N ASN A 41 2.61 16.91 10.53
CA ASN A 41 2.84 16.58 9.15
C ASN A 41 4.01 15.60 9.07
N ARG A 42 3.70 14.32 8.86
CA ARG A 42 4.73 13.30 8.66
C ARG A 42 5.14 13.34 7.20
N PRO A 43 6.44 13.25 6.89
CA PRO A 43 6.84 13.03 5.52
C PRO A 43 6.23 11.71 5.00
N LEU A 44 5.80 11.69 3.73
CA LEU A 44 5.21 10.53 3.06
C LEU A 44 6.01 10.10 1.82
N VAL A 45 6.17 8.81 1.57
CA VAL A 45 6.51 8.34 0.20
C VAL A 45 5.22 8.24 -0.58
N VAL A 46 5.14 8.76 -1.82
CA VAL A 46 3.89 8.80 -2.59
C VAL A 46 4.05 8.13 -3.96
N PHE A 47 3.00 7.45 -4.43
CA PHE A 47 2.87 6.91 -5.77
C PHE A 47 1.49 7.27 -6.32
N TYR A 48 1.40 7.59 -7.61
CA TYR A 48 0.15 7.98 -8.27
C TYR A 48 -0.27 6.91 -9.26
N ALA A 49 -1.53 6.45 -9.20
CA ALA A 49 -2.08 5.68 -10.29
C ALA A 49 -3.57 5.93 -10.47
N GLY A 50 -3.94 6.40 -11.66
CA GLY A 50 -5.26 6.89 -11.98
C GLY A 50 -5.73 7.94 -10.97
N GLU A 51 -6.89 7.67 -10.38
CA GLU A 51 -7.52 8.51 -9.36
C GLU A 51 -7.05 8.19 -7.93
N ASN A 52 -6.09 7.28 -7.76
CA ASN A 52 -5.60 6.84 -6.46
C ASN A 52 -4.19 7.37 -6.17
N VAL A 53 -3.98 7.73 -4.91
CA VAL A 53 -2.70 8.08 -4.33
C VAL A 53 -2.33 7.00 -3.33
N TYR A 54 -1.25 6.28 -3.60
CA TYR A 54 -0.65 5.31 -2.69
C TYR A 54 0.43 6.02 -1.89
N TYR A 55 0.53 5.76 -0.59
CA TYR A 55 1.61 6.34 0.19
C TYR A 55 2.04 5.50 1.39
N LEU A 56 3.31 5.69 1.76
CA LEU A 56 3.94 5.08 2.92
C LEU A 56 4.22 6.14 3.97
N THR A 57 4.08 5.78 5.24
CA THR A 57 4.37 6.66 6.36
C THR A 57 5.85 6.64 6.69
N CYS A 58 6.35 7.79 7.17
CA CYS A 58 7.75 7.93 7.52
C CYS A 58 7.93 8.52 8.91
N ARG A 59 9.06 8.18 9.51
CA ARG A 59 9.48 8.72 10.80
C ARG A 59 10.95 9.06 10.77
N SER A 60 11.32 10.12 11.49
CA SER A 60 12.72 10.50 11.65
C SER A 60 13.54 9.39 12.33
N PHE A 61 14.74 9.14 11.82
CA PHE A 61 15.75 8.33 12.48
C PHE A 61 16.32 9.08 13.70
N LYS A 62 16.67 8.34 14.76
CA LYS A 62 17.35 8.86 15.96
C LYS A 62 18.42 7.85 16.37
N VAL A 63 19.57 8.33 16.83
CA VAL A 63 20.80 7.53 17.09
C VAL A 63 20.58 6.29 17.96
N ASN A 64 19.57 6.29 18.84
CA ASN A 64 19.27 5.17 19.75
C ASN A 64 17.99 4.40 19.39
N ARG A 65 17.50 4.53 18.15
CA ARG A 65 16.23 3.93 17.74
C ARG A 65 16.50 2.74 16.83
N SER A 66 15.95 1.58 17.20
CA SER A 66 16.01 0.40 16.33
C SER A 66 15.25 0.63 15.03
N ILE A 67 15.82 0.09 13.96
CA ILE A 67 15.16 -0.10 12.67
C ILE A 67 14.32 -1.37 12.80
N LYS A 68 13.04 -1.30 12.43
CA LYS A 68 12.15 -2.46 12.41
C LYS A 68 12.39 -3.27 11.13
N GLU A 69 11.98 -4.53 11.14
CA GLU A 69 12.13 -5.46 9.99
C GLU A 69 11.55 -4.90 8.68
N ASN A 70 10.39 -4.24 8.74
CA ASN A 70 9.73 -3.64 7.57
C ASN A 70 10.00 -2.15 7.43
N GLU A 71 11.21 -1.71 7.77
CA GLU A 71 11.62 -0.31 7.63
C GLU A 71 12.88 -0.16 6.79
N VAL A 72 12.82 0.76 5.82
CA VAL A 72 13.98 1.15 5.01
C VAL A 72 14.48 2.51 5.45
N LEU A 73 15.79 2.61 5.67
CA LEU A 73 16.47 3.86 5.98
C LEU A 73 16.77 4.61 4.67
N LEU A 74 16.26 5.83 4.56
CA LEU A 74 16.54 6.74 3.45
C LEU A 74 17.29 7.98 3.95
N LYS A 75 18.36 8.37 3.26
CA LYS A 75 19.09 9.60 3.53
C LYS A 75 18.68 10.70 2.56
N ASN A 76 18.16 11.80 3.09
CA ASN A 76 17.95 13.00 2.28
C ASN A 76 19.32 13.69 2.05
N ILE A 77 19.78 13.72 0.80
CA ILE A 77 21.10 14.24 0.41
C ILE A 77 21.25 15.76 0.65
N ASN A 78 20.14 16.51 0.62
CA ASN A 78 20.16 17.97 0.77
C ASN A 78 20.22 18.41 2.24
N THR A 79 19.55 17.66 3.12
CA THR A 79 19.44 18.01 4.54
C THR A 79 20.34 17.17 5.44
N ASN A 80 20.97 16.11 4.90
CA ASN A 80 21.70 15.07 5.64
C ASN A 80 20.87 14.39 6.74
N ASN A 81 19.54 14.54 6.70
CA ASN A 81 18.64 13.87 7.61
C ASN A 81 18.31 12.46 7.13
N TYR A 82 18.00 11.59 8.09
CA TYR A 82 17.63 10.20 7.84
C TYR A 82 16.16 9.97 8.22
N SER A 83 15.45 9.29 7.33
CA SER A 83 14.06 8.88 7.50
C SER A 83 13.96 7.36 7.46
N LEU A 84 13.07 6.80 8.26
CA LEU A 84 12.67 5.39 8.19
C LEU A 84 11.28 5.32 7.56
N VAL A 85 11.16 4.53 6.50
CA VAL A 85 9.92 4.31 5.75
C VAL A 85 9.38 2.93 6.05
N GLU A 86 8.13 2.86 6.51
CA GLU A 86 7.44 1.57 6.70
C GLU A 86 7.04 0.99 5.34
N THR A 87 7.47 -0.24 5.04
CA THR A 87 7.32 -0.87 3.71
C THR A 87 6.21 -1.90 3.62
N ASN A 88 5.65 -2.33 4.75
CA ASN A 88 4.58 -3.33 4.83
C ASN A 88 3.18 -2.73 5.00
N ASN A 89 3.03 -1.40 4.96
CA ASN A 89 1.74 -0.73 5.13
C ASN A 89 1.56 0.40 4.10
N VAL A 90 0.77 0.12 3.07
CA VAL A 90 0.43 1.06 2.00
C VAL A 90 -0.93 1.67 2.27
N HIS A 91 -0.97 2.99 2.37
CA HIS A 91 -2.20 3.74 2.47
C HIS A 91 -2.67 4.15 1.06
N ILE A 92 -3.97 4.18 0.84
CA ILE A 92 -4.60 4.59 -0.41
C ILE A 92 -5.61 5.68 -0.11
N MET A 93 -5.58 6.76 -0.88
CA MET A 93 -6.56 7.84 -0.83
C MET A 93 -6.92 8.27 -2.24
N ASN A 94 -8.13 8.78 -2.46
CA ASN A 94 -8.45 9.41 -3.74
C ASN A 94 -7.59 10.67 -3.95
N LYS A 95 -7.23 10.95 -5.21
CA LYS A 95 -6.37 12.07 -5.59
C LYS A 95 -6.93 13.43 -5.19
N ASP A 96 -8.23 13.65 -5.36
CA ASP A 96 -8.88 14.90 -4.98
C ASP A 96 -8.92 15.06 -3.46
N GLU A 97 -9.21 13.99 -2.73
CA GLU A 97 -9.16 13.98 -1.26
C GLU A 97 -7.74 14.25 -0.75
N PHE A 98 -6.73 13.61 -1.34
CA PHE A 98 -5.34 13.81 -0.97
C PHE A 98 -4.89 15.26 -1.19
N PHE A 99 -5.23 15.85 -2.33
CA PHE A 99 -4.89 17.24 -2.63
C PHE A 99 -5.77 18.29 -1.95
N SER A 100 -6.89 17.88 -1.34
CA SER A 100 -7.61 18.74 -0.39
C SER A 100 -6.79 18.95 0.89
N ILE A 101 -6.00 17.96 1.30
CA ILE A 101 -5.13 18.00 2.49
C ILE A 101 -3.78 18.64 2.16
N TYR A 102 -3.17 18.22 1.06
CA TYR A 102 -1.78 18.55 0.71
C TYR A 102 -1.68 19.43 -0.53
N ASP A 103 -0.92 20.53 -0.43
CA ASP A 103 -0.74 21.44 -1.54
C ASP A 103 0.26 20.87 -2.55
N LYS A 104 -0.22 20.64 -3.78
CA LYS A 104 0.58 20.17 -4.91
C LYS A 104 1.67 21.14 -5.36
N ASN A 105 1.56 22.42 -5.01
CA ASN A 105 2.52 23.45 -5.43
C ASN A 105 3.58 23.73 -4.34
N GLU A 106 3.31 23.36 -3.09
CA GLU A 106 4.24 23.51 -1.96
C GLU A 106 4.87 22.16 -1.58
N ILE A 107 5.33 21.44 -2.60
CA ILE A 107 6.13 20.22 -2.45
C ILE A 107 7.58 20.66 -2.29
N SER A 108 8.19 20.34 -1.14
CA SER A 108 9.65 20.33 -1.07
C SER A 108 10.13 19.18 -1.96
N SER A 109 10.59 19.51 -3.18
CA SER A 109 10.90 18.54 -4.24
C SER A 109 12.02 17.59 -3.81
N LEU A 110 11.76 16.28 -3.77
CA LEU A 110 12.79 15.27 -3.52
C LEU A 110 13.18 14.56 -4.80
N ASN A 111 14.22 15.11 -5.41
CA ASN A 111 15.25 14.28 -6.03
C ASN A 111 16.35 13.99 -4.99
N ASP A 112 15.97 13.92 -3.71
CA ASP A 112 16.89 13.99 -2.59
C ASP A 112 17.33 12.62 -2.09
N PHE A 113 16.81 11.54 -2.67
CA PHE A 113 17.21 10.17 -2.36
C PHE A 113 17.97 9.58 -3.53
N THR A 114 18.92 8.70 -3.22
CA THR A 114 19.70 8.02 -4.26
C THR A 114 18.86 6.95 -4.95
N ILE A 115 19.17 6.65 -6.21
CA ILE A 115 18.48 5.59 -6.98
C ILE A 115 18.55 4.26 -6.23
N ASP A 116 19.70 3.95 -5.65
CA ASP A 116 19.91 2.70 -4.93
C ASP A 116 18.99 2.59 -3.71
N GLU A 117 18.87 3.65 -2.90
CA GLU A 117 17.94 3.67 -1.77
C GLU A 117 16.48 3.50 -2.21
N LEU A 118 16.10 4.12 -3.33
CA LEU A 118 14.75 3.99 -3.86
C LEU A 118 14.49 2.60 -4.44
N LYS A 119 15.47 1.98 -5.09
CA LYS A 119 15.40 0.58 -5.51
C LYS A 119 15.28 -0.33 -4.29
N THR A 120 16.08 -0.13 -3.24
CA THR A 120 15.95 -0.87 -1.98
C THR A 120 14.55 -0.74 -1.40
N LEU A 121 14.00 0.47 -1.33
CA LEU A 121 12.64 0.70 -0.86
C LEU A 121 11.62 -0.11 -1.67
N LEU A 122 11.66 -0.01 -2.99
CA LEU A 122 10.73 -0.72 -3.87
C LEU A 122 10.88 -2.25 -3.76
N THR A 123 12.11 -2.75 -3.63
CA THR A 123 12.40 -4.16 -3.39
C THR A 123 11.79 -4.62 -2.07
N GLU A 124 11.89 -3.85 -0.99
CA GLU A 124 11.30 -4.24 0.30
C GLU A 124 9.77 -4.22 0.30
N ILE A 125 9.14 -3.28 -0.41
CA ILE A 125 7.68 -3.30 -0.62
C ILE A 125 7.30 -4.57 -1.39
N ARG A 126 8.08 -4.91 -2.41
CA ARG A 126 7.88 -6.12 -3.20
C ARG A 126 8.04 -7.39 -2.36
N GLU A 127 9.06 -7.48 -1.53
CA GLU A 127 9.23 -8.62 -0.62
C GLU A 127 8.02 -8.77 0.31
N ASN A 128 7.49 -7.66 0.83
CA ASN A 128 6.28 -7.70 1.65
C ASN A 128 5.04 -8.17 0.87
N LEU A 129 4.93 -7.81 -0.41
CA LEU A 129 3.89 -8.31 -1.28
C LEU A 129 4.01 -9.82 -1.48
N ASP A 130 5.20 -10.30 -1.84
CA ASP A 130 5.48 -11.73 -2.10
C ASP A 130 5.33 -12.59 -0.83
N LYS A 131 5.65 -12.04 0.36
CA LYS A 131 5.42 -12.70 1.66
C LYS A 131 3.96 -12.64 2.13
N GLY A 132 3.10 -11.88 1.47
CA GLY A 132 1.72 -11.63 1.89
C GLY A 132 1.60 -10.82 3.19
N THR A 133 2.65 -10.08 3.55
CA THR A 133 2.71 -9.23 4.75
C THR A 133 2.34 -7.78 4.46
N LEU A 134 2.19 -7.40 3.18
CA LEU A 134 1.75 -6.07 2.77
C LEU A 134 0.28 -5.82 3.15
N ALA A 135 0.05 -4.85 4.02
CA ALA A 135 -1.27 -4.30 4.25
C ALA A 135 -1.57 -3.17 3.25
N ILE A 136 -2.80 -3.16 2.75
CA ILE A 136 -3.35 -2.05 1.97
C ILE A 136 -4.52 -1.46 2.75
N GLN A 137 -4.43 -0.17 3.06
CA GLN A 137 -5.38 0.55 3.89
C GLN A 137 -6.01 1.72 3.13
N LYS A 138 -7.33 1.75 3.00
CA LYS A 138 -8.03 2.82 2.31
C LYS A 138 -8.48 3.89 3.28
N LEU A 139 -8.14 5.14 2.96
CA LEU A 139 -8.44 6.31 3.74
C LEU A 139 -9.34 7.25 2.94
N THR A 140 -10.34 7.81 3.62
CA THR A 140 -11.25 8.83 3.04
C THR A 140 -11.40 10.01 3.99
N VAL A 141 -11.77 11.16 3.44
CA VAL A 141 -12.03 12.38 4.21
C VAL A 141 -13.54 12.57 4.29
N ASP A 142 -14.09 12.62 5.50
CA ASP A 142 -15.51 12.92 5.67
C ASP A 142 -15.80 14.43 5.65
N GLU A 143 -17.10 14.78 5.61
CA GLU A 143 -17.58 16.17 5.61
C GLU A 143 -17.08 17.01 6.81
N ASN A 144 -16.73 16.36 7.91
CA ASN A 144 -16.22 17.00 9.12
C ASN A 144 -14.69 17.11 9.14
N TRP A 145 -14.03 16.76 8.02
CA TRP A 145 -12.58 16.69 7.88
C TRP A 145 -11.91 15.64 8.76
N ASN A 146 -12.66 14.61 9.17
CA ASN A 146 -12.07 13.45 9.82
C ASN A 146 -11.57 12.47 8.77
N ILE A 147 -10.36 11.94 8.98
CA ILE A 147 -9.81 10.89 8.14
C ILE A 147 -10.30 9.55 8.67
N LYS A 148 -11.07 8.83 7.86
CA LYS A 148 -11.58 7.51 8.19
C LYS A 148 -10.68 6.47 7.59
N HIS A 149 -10.15 5.62 8.46
CA HIS A 149 -9.55 4.37 8.05
C HIS A 149 -10.64 3.32 7.80
N SER A 150 -10.71 2.84 6.57
CA SER A 150 -11.55 1.72 6.19
C SER A 150 -10.67 0.52 5.86
N LYS A 151 -10.85 -0.58 6.60
CA LYS A 151 -10.30 -1.86 6.17
C LYS A 151 -10.94 -2.21 4.83
N LEU A 152 -10.15 -2.63 3.86
CA LEU A 152 -10.66 -3.20 2.61
C LEU A 152 -11.38 -4.51 2.93
N THR A 153 -12.69 -4.44 3.17
CA THR A 153 -13.55 -5.60 3.43
C THR A 153 -14.01 -6.25 2.14
N ASN A 154 -14.02 -5.48 1.04
CA ASN A 154 -14.26 -6.00 -0.29
C ASN A 154 -13.02 -6.75 -0.80
N LYS A 155 -13.12 -8.07 -0.83
CA LYS A 155 -12.04 -8.95 -1.29
C LYS A 155 -11.62 -8.68 -2.74
N VAL A 156 -12.54 -8.32 -3.62
CA VAL A 156 -12.23 -8.04 -5.03
C VAL A 156 -11.40 -6.77 -5.14
N GLU A 157 -11.82 -5.71 -4.45
CA GLU A 157 -11.10 -4.43 -4.41
C GLU A 157 -9.67 -4.60 -3.86
N ALA A 158 -9.53 -5.35 -2.75
CA ALA A 158 -8.21 -5.65 -2.19
C ALA A 158 -7.30 -6.38 -3.20
N PHE A 159 -7.82 -7.38 -3.91
CA PHE A 159 -7.05 -8.11 -4.91
C PHE A 159 -6.68 -7.24 -6.11
N ARG A 160 -7.56 -6.33 -6.57
CA ARG A 160 -7.25 -5.37 -7.63
C ARG A 160 -6.07 -4.47 -7.25
N PHE A 161 -6.06 -3.95 -6.02
CA PHE A 161 -4.95 -3.13 -5.54
C PHE A 161 -3.64 -3.92 -5.41
N LEU A 162 -3.68 -5.16 -4.91
CA LEU A 162 -2.50 -6.03 -4.85
C LEU A 162 -1.96 -6.34 -6.25
N THR A 163 -2.83 -6.69 -7.19
CA THR A 163 -2.47 -6.94 -8.60
C THR A 163 -1.83 -5.71 -9.24
N HIS A 164 -2.41 -4.53 -9.03
CA HIS A 164 -1.83 -3.29 -9.57
C HIS A 164 -0.47 -2.96 -8.95
N MET A 165 -0.31 -3.15 -7.63
CA MET A 165 0.99 -3.00 -6.97
C MET A 165 2.03 -3.99 -7.49
N ASP A 166 1.66 -5.26 -7.75
CA ASP A 166 2.57 -6.24 -8.37
C ASP A 166 3.04 -5.75 -9.75
N ILE A 167 2.11 -5.30 -10.60
CA ILE A 167 2.39 -4.77 -11.93
C ILE A 167 3.33 -3.56 -11.83
N LEU A 168 2.98 -2.58 -11.00
CA LEU A 168 3.74 -1.34 -10.84
C LEU A 168 5.18 -1.64 -10.39
N LEU A 169 5.36 -2.44 -9.34
CA LEU A 169 6.69 -2.78 -8.80
C LEU A 169 7.52 -3.58 -9.82
N ASN A 170 6.90 -4.54 -10.50
CA ASN A 170 7.59 -5.32 -11.53
C ASN A 170 8.13 -4.45 -12.67
N ASN A 171 7.29 -3.56 -13.21
CA ASN A 171 7.67 -2.73 -14.36
C ASN A 171 8.80 -1.75 -13.97
N ILE A 172 8.72 -1.17 -12.77
CA ILE A 172 9.74 -0.24 -12.29
C ILE A 172 11.06 -0.95 -11.98
N LEU A 173 11.02 -2.13 -11.35
CA LEU A 173 12.22 -2.86 -10.91
C LEU A 173 12.93 -3.62 -12.03
N LEU A 174 12.17 -4.23 -12.96
CA LEU A 174 12.71 -5.08 -14.01
C LEU A 174 12.97 -4.32 -15.32
N GLY A 175 12.29 -3.19 -15.54
CA GLY A 175 12.28 -2.50 -16.84
C GLY A 175 13.28 -1.36 -17.00
N PHE A 176 13.86 -0.82 -15.92
CA PHE A 176 14.53 0.47 -15.98
C PHE A 176 16.05 0.41 -15.79
N THR A 177 16.78 1.01 -16.73
CA THR A 177 18.14 1.50 -16.48
C THR A 177 18.10 2.62 -15.45
N ASP A 178 19.22 2.95 -14.81
CA ASP A 178 19.30 4.07 -13.87
C ASP A 178 18.85 5.40 -14.51
N GLU A 179 19.10 5.59 -15.81
CA GLU A 179 18.64 6.78 -16.53
C GLU A 179 17.11 6.84 -16.63
N TYR A 180 16.46 5.72 -16.98
CA TYR A 180 15.01 5.63 -17.00
C TYR A 180 14.41 5.76 -15.61
N PHE A 181 15.08 5.20 -14.59
CA PHE A 181 14.67 5.35 -13.21
C PHE A 181 14.74 6.81 -12.74
N LYS A 182 15.79 7.58 -13.11
CA LYS A 182 15.85 9.04 -12.86
C LYS A 182 14.70 9.78 -13.52
N LYS A 183 14.38 9.45 -14.77
CA LYS A 183 13.26 10.08 -15.50
C LYS A 183 11.92 9.75 -14.84
N TYR A 184 11.73 8.49 -14.42
CA TYR A 184 10.57 8.05 -13.65
C TYR A 184 10.43 8.82 -12.32
N ILE A 185 11.50 8.94 -11.52
CA ILE A 185 11.47 9.69 -10.26
C ILE A 185 11.09 11.17 -10.48
N ALA A 186 11.55 11.77 -11.58
CA ALA A 186 11.27 13.17 -11.89
C ALA A 186 9.83 13.43 -12.37
N ASN A 187 9.08 12.38 -12.71
CA ASN A 187 7.74 12.48 -13.26
C ASN A 187 6.65 12.62 -12.18
N TRP A 188 5.55 13.30 -12.53
CA TRP A 188 4.44 13.61 -11.61
C TRP A 188 3.25 12.66 -11.71
N ASP A 189 3.15 11.86 -12.77
CA ASP A 189 2.07 10.91 -13.02
C ASP A 189 2.62 9.52 -13.32
N ASP A 190 2.87 8.73 -12.27
CA ASP A 190 3.60 7.46 -12.37
C ASP A 190 2.94 6.48 -13.35
N GLU A 191 1.60 6.45 -13.40
CA GLU A 191 0.84 5.57 -14.29
C GLU A 191 0.91 6.01 -15.75
N GLN A 192 0.70 7.29 -16.06
CA GLN A 192 0.79 7.77 -17.44
C GLN A 192 2.20 7.53 -18.01
N TRP A 193 3.22 7.73 -17.19
CA TRP A 193 4.59 7.47 -17.60
C TRP A 193 4.85 5.99 -17.88
N LEU A 194 4.32 5.08 -17.07
CA LEU A 194 4.45 3.65 -17.36
C LEU A 194 3.71 3.26 -18.64
N ILE A 195 2.55 3.86 -18.92
CA ILE A 195 1.83 3.68 -20.20
C ILE A 195 2.69 4.13 -21.38
N ASP A 196 3.35 5.28 -21.27
CA ASP A 196 4.12 5.87 -22.38
C ASP A 196 5.46 5.16 -22.63
N TYR A 197 6.05 4.54 -21.60
CA TYR A 197 7.43 4.02 -21.65
C TYR A 197 7.57 2.51 -21.48
N HIS A 198 6.50 1.79 -21.12
CA HIS A 198 6.54 0.35 -20.98
C HIS A 198 5.41 -0.30 -21.77
N ASP A 199 5.76 -0.86 -22.92
CA ASP A 199 4.82 -1.63 -23.75
C ASP A 199 4.15 -2.73 -22.93
N GLY A 200 2.83 -2.80 -23.02
CA GLY A 200 2.04 -3.79 -22.28
C GLY A 200 1.81 -3.48 -20.80
N TYR A 201 2.17 -2.29 -20.31
CA TYR A 201 1.78 -1.87 -18.97
C TYR A 201 0.25 -1.85 -18.81
N LEU A 202 -0.23 -2.45 -17.72
CA LEU A 202 -1.65 -2.53 -17.39
C LEU A 202 -1.99 -1.48 -16.34
N SER A 203 -2.71 -0.44 -16.76
CA SER A 203 -3.21 0.61 -15.86
C SER A 203 -4.18 0.07 -14.81
N TYR A 204 -4.27 0.75 -13.67
CA TYR A 204 -5.27 0.50 -12.65
C TYR A 204 -6.68 0.59 -13.21
N ARG A 205 -6.97 1.53 -14.11
CA ARG A 205 -8.28 1.66 -14.78
C ARG A 205 -8.70 0.38 -15.51
N THR A 206 -7.73 -0.35 -16.07
CA THR A 206 -7.98 -1.66 -16.68
C THR A 206 -8.31 -2.70 -15.60
N ILE A 207 -7.50 -2.75 -14.55
CA ILE A 207 -7.61 -3.72 -13.44
C ILE A 207 -8.88 -3.46 -12.59
N GLU A 208 -9.36 -2.22 -12.53
CA GLU A 208 -10.54 -1.82 -11.77
C GLU A 208 -11.80 -2.59 -12.21
N ASN A 209 -11.81 -3.13 -13.43
CA ASN A 209 -12.93 -3.93 -13.94
C ASN A 209 -12.73 -5.44 -13.80
N TRP A 210 -11.55 -5.90 -13.36
CA TRP A 210 -11.25 -7.34 -13.25
C TRP A 210 -12.04 -7.98 -12.11
N SER A 211 -12.51 -9.19 -12.34
CA SER A 211 -13.07 -10.06 -11.32
C SER A 211 -12.02 -10.55 -10.33
N LEU A 212 -12.47 -11.13 -9.21
CA LEU A 212 -11.59 -11.77 -8.24
C LEU A 212 -10.75 -12.89 -8.86
N ASN A 213 -11.34 -13.65 -9.78
CA ASN A 213 -10.65 -14.76 -10.42
C ASN A 213 -9.56 -14.27 -11.36
N GLU A 214 -9.83 -13.25 -12.17
CA GLU A 214 -8.81 -12.62 -13.03
C GLU A 214 -7.63 -12.08 -12.22
N CYS A 215 -7.89 -11.40 -11.10
CA CYS A 215 -6.82 -10.89 -10.23
C CYS A 215 -5.98 -12.03 -9.62
N LYS A 216 -6.62 -13.12 -9.19
CA LYS A 216 -5.94 -14.29 -8.63
C LYS A 216 -5.12 -15.02 -9.67
N GLU A 217 -5.71 -15.30 -10.83
CA GLU A 217 -5.05 -16.00 -11.93
C GLU A 217 -3.81 -15.23 -12.38
N TYR A 218 -3.91 -13.89 -12.49
CA TYR A 218 -2.76 -13.04 -12.77
C TYR A 218 -1.63 -13.24 -11.74
N LEU A 219 -1.95 -13.10 -10.44
CA LEU A 219 -0.95 -13.23 -9.37
C LEU A 219 -0.35 -14.64 -9.31
N GLU A 220 -1.16 -15.68 -9.51
CA GLU A 220 -0.72 -17.09 -9.53
C GLU A 220 0.23 -17.37 -10.71
N ILE A 221 -0.08 -16.88 -11.91
CA ILE A 221 0.79 -16.99 -13.10
C ILE A 221 2.10 -16.27 -12.85
N ARG A 222 2.05 -15.03 -12.33
CA ARG A 222 3.25 -14.25 -12.01
C ARG A 222 4.14 -14.96 -11.01
N ASP A 223 3.57 -15.55 -9.97
CA ASP A 223 4.34 -16.32 -8.99
C ASP A 223 4.94 -17.60 -9.57
N PHE A 224 4.27 -18.23 -10.55
CA PHE A 224 4.83 -19.34 -11.30
C PHE A 224 6.00 -18.90 -12.19
N GLU A 225 5.86 -17.81 -12.95
CA GLU A 225 6.92 -17.22 -13.77
C GLU A 225 8.16 -16.87 -12.93
N LYS A 226 7.97 -16.22 -11.78
CA LYS A 226 9.06 -15.92 -10.84
C LYS A 226 9.81 -17.18 -10.41
N ARG A 227 9.08 -18.24 -10.04
CA ARG A 227 9.66 -19.52 -9.61
C ARG A 227 10.43 -20.21 -10.72
N THR A 228 9.95 -20.15 -11.96
CA THR A 228 10.59 -20.79 -13.11
C THR A 228 11.83 -20.04 -13.56
N VAL A 229 11.79 -18.70 -13.62
CA VAL A 229 12.98 -17.87 -13.92
C VAL A 229 14.09 -18.10 -12.89
N ASN A 230 13.76 -18.22 -11.60
CA ASN A 230 14.72 -18.49 -10.52
C ASN A 230 15.42 -19.88 -10.59
N THR A 231 15.01 -20.78 -11.50
CA THR A 231 15.69 -22.07 -11.65
C THR A 231 16.86 -22.04 -12.64
N ASN A 232 16.98 -21.00 -13.48
CA ASN A 232 18.02 -20.93 -14.51
C ASN A 232 19.11 -19.87 -14.28
N GLU A 233 18.92 -18.91 -13.37
CA GLU A 233 19.97 -17.94 -13.01
C GLU A 233 20.09 -17.75 -11.50
N HIS A 234 21.34 -17.74 -11.04
CA HIS A 234 21.84 -17.57 -9.68
C HIS A 234 20.90 -17.03 -8.57
N ARG A 235 20.79 -17.85 -7.51
CA ARG A 235 20.60 -17.51 -6.08
C ARG A 235 20.60 -16.00 -5.72
N LEU A 236 19.44 -15.37 -5.82
CA LEU A 236 18.99 -14.31 -4.91
C LEU A 236 17.51 -14.63 -4.65
N TYR A 237 17.07 -14.55 -3.40
CA TYR A 237 15.72 -14.88 -2.93
C TYR A 237 15.40 -16.37 -2.74
N TRP A 238 15.77 -16.87 -1.57
CA TRP A 238 15.10 -18.05 -0.99
C TRP A 238 13.69 -17.65 -0.55
N PHE A 239 12.65 -18.07 -1.27
CA PHE A 239 11.27 -17.99 -0.80
C PHE A 239 10.78 -19.37 -0.34
N SER A 240 10.26 -19.40 0.88
CA SER A 240 9.34 -20.45 1.32
C SER A 240 8.08 -20.33 0.46
N PRO A 241 7.62 -21.42 -0.19
CA PRO A 241 6.45 -21.38 -1.06
C PRO A 241 5.24 -20.91 -0.27
N TRP A 242 4.56 -19.88 -0.79
CA TRP A 242 3.24 -19.48 -0.33
C TRP A 242 2.32 -20.69 -0.44
N ASP A 243 1.91 -21.25 0.70
CA ASP A 243 1.10 -22.46 0.80
C ASP A 243 -0.38 -22.13 0.57
N TYR A 244 -0.68 -21.75 -0.67
CA TYR A 244 -2.02 -21.37 -1.13
C TYR A 244 -3.06 -22.44 -0.82
N GLU A 245 -2.66 -23.71 -0.92
CA GLU A 245 -3.51 -24.85 -0.62
C GLU A 245 -3.93 -24.85 0.85
N ASN A 246 -3.01 -24.53 1.75
CA ASN A 246 -3.26 -24.54 3.18
C ASN A 246 -4.03 -23.29 3.65
N GLU A 247 -3.77 -22.12 3.07
CA GLU A 247 -4.59 -20.92 3.32
C GLU A 247 -6.02 -21.04 2.72
N GLN A 248 -6.16 -21.61 1.52
CA GLN A 248 -7.49 -21.97 0.98
C GLN A 248 -8.19 -23.00 1.86
N ALA A 249 -7.48 -24.01 2.36
CA ALA A 249 -8.05 -25.03 3.25
C ALA A 249 -8.51 -24.43 4.58
N LYS A 250 -7.73 -23.51 5.17
CA LYS A 250 -8.12 -22.76 6.37
C LYS A 250 -9.37 -21.92 6.13
N TYR A 251 -9.46 -21.25 4.98
CA TYR A 251 -10.62 -20.45 4.61
C TYR A 251 -11.89 -21.30 4.40
N LYS A 252 -11.80 -22.42 3.66
CA LYS A 252 -12.92 -23.35 3.46
C LYS A 252 -13.43 -23.92 4.79
N LYS A 253 -12.51 -24.37 5.66
CA LYS A 253 -12.86 -24.83 7.02
C LYS A 253 -13.55 -23.75 7.86
N LYS A 254 -13.16 -22.49 7.72
CA LYS A 254 -13.79 -21.37 8.43
C LYS A 254 -15.22 -21.11 7.92
N LEU A 255 -15.43 -21.18 6.61
CA LEU A 255 -16.73 -21.01 5.97
C LEU A 255 -17.70 -22.14 6.33
N GLU A 256 -17.24 -23.39 6.31
CA GLU A 256 -18.02 -24.57 6.72
C GLU A 256 -18.50 -24.46 8.17
N LYS A 257 -17.61 -24.02 9.07
CA LYS A 257 -17.97 -23.78 10.48
C LYS A 257 -19.00 -22.67 10.66
N GLN A 258 -18.96 -21.62 9.84
CA GLN A 258 -19.96 -20.54 9.88
C GLN A 258 -21.33 -21.04 9.40
N LEU A 259 -21.36 -21.77 8.28
CA LEU A 259 -22.58 -22.36 7.73
C LEU A 259 -23.22 -23.38 8.68
N GLN A 260 -22.43 -24.18 9.39
CA GLN A 260 -22.95 -25.09 10.42
C GLN A 260 -23.59 -24.34 11.58
N LYS A 261 -22.96 -23.27 12.08
CA LYS A 261 -23.53 -22.45 13.16
C LYS A 261 -24.83 -21.77 12.75
N GLU A 262 -24.93 -21.27 11.53
CA GLU A 262 -26.16 -20.67 11.01
C GLU A 262 -27.30 -21.69 10.88
N LYS A 263 -26.99 -22.92 10.44
CA LYS A 263 -27.97 -24.02 10.39
C LYS A 263 -28.47 -24.43 11.77
N GLU A 264 -27.58 -24.54 12.76
CA GLU A 264 -27.94 -24.85 14.14
C GLU A 264 -28.80 -23.74 14.77
N GLN A 265 -28.48 -22.47 14.51
CA GLN A 265 -29.28 -21.33 14.99
C GLN A 265 -30.66 -21.27 14.35
N ASN A 266 -30.79 -21.58 13.06
CA ASN A 266 -32.10 -21.62 12.39
C ASN A 266 -32.93 -22.81 12.86
N LYS A 267 -32.32 -23.97 13.08
CA LYS A 267 -33.02 -25.15 13.61
C LYS A 267 -33.57 -24.90 15.03
N ASN A 268 -32.76 -24.31 15.91
CA ASN A 268 -33.21 -23.96 17.26
C ASN A 268 -34.36 -22.94 17.25
N LYS A 269 -34.36 -21.99 16.30
CA LYS A 269 -35.47 -21.04 16.14
C LYS A 269 -36.76 -21.70 15.64
N GLU A 270 -36.66 -22.68 14.75
CA GLU A 270 -37.82 -23.44 14.25
C GLU A 270 -38.39 -24.36 15.35
N ASP A 271 -37.52 -25.01 16.13
CA ASP A 271 -37.92 -25.85 17.26
C ASP A 271 -38.59 -25.02 18.38
N ASP A 272 -38.06 -23.83 18.68
CA ASP A 272 -38.67 -22.88 19.64
C ASP A 272 -40.04 -22.36 19.14
N LEU A 273 -40.19 -22.14 17.83
CA LEU A 273 -41.47 -21.72 17.25
C LEU A 273 -42.52 -22.82 17.34
N ALA A 274 -42.12 -24.07 17.06
CA ALA A 274 -42.99 -25.25 17.13
C ALA A 274 -43.42 -25.62 18.55
N LEU A 275 -42.63 -25.27 19.57
CA LEU A 275 -42.98 -25.42 20.99
C LEU A 275 -43.88 -24.28 21.52
N SER A 276 -44.03 -23.19 20.76
CA SER A 276 -44.84 -22.01 21.13
C SER A 276 -46.23 -21.93 20.48
N MET A 277 -46.55 -22.87 19.57
CA MET A 277 -47.87 -23.07 18.95
C MET A 277 -48.65 -24.17 19.66
#